data_AF-A0A2A5J0K0-F1
#
_entry.id   AF-A0A2A5J0K0-F1
#
_cell.length_a   1.000
_cell.length_b   1.000
_cell.length_c   1.000
_cell.angle_alpha   90.00
_cell.angle_beta   90.00
_cell.angle_gamma   90.00
#
_symmetry.space_group_name_H-M   'P 1'
#
loop_
_entity.id
_entity.type
_entity.pdbx_description
1 polymer ?
#
loop_
_entity_poly.entity_id
_entity_poly.type
_entity_poly.pdbx_seq_one_letter_code
_entity_poly.pdbx_strand_id
1 'polypeptide(L)'
;MTYLLFLIDDRLVIDLRETDKDGLIKGYTGKPEYFESNDAFYQNLIGSVNLTDEQLAKIELDFHNGGLCDYCGESANKVRPSPFMGDTGSMCKECWDATRQEYAASHDEHIGEFEDYPHWKEQA
;
A
#
# COMPACT_ATOMS: atom_id res chain seq x y z
N MET A 1 13.57 -13.93 9.70
CA MET A 1 12.53 -14.98 9.53
C MET A 1 12.39 -15.36 8.05
N THR A 2 12.15 -16.64 7.73
CA THR A 2 11.98 -17.14 6.33
C THR A 2 10.52 -17.02 5.89
N TYR A 3 10.28 -16.50 4.69
CA TYR A 3 8.97 -16.34 4.06
C TYR A 3 8.95 -16.97 2.66
N LEU A 4 7.75 -17.25 2.14
CA LEU A 4 7.56 -17.83 0.81
C LEU A 4 7.48 -16.72 -0.25
N LEU A 5 8.01 -17.03 -1.43
CA LEU A 5 8.06 -16.13 -2.58
C LEU A 5 7.28 -16.74 -3.75
N PHE A 6 6.29 -16.01 -4.25
CA PHE A 6 5.39 -16.43 -5.33
C PHE A 6 5.53 -15.54 -6.57
N LEU A 7 5.20 -16.07 -7.75
CA LEU A 7 4.99 -15.29 -8.98
C LEU A 7 3.50 -15.04 -9.19
N ILE A 8 3.06 -13.79 -9.19
CA ILE A 8 1.65 -13.45 -9.42
C ILE A 8 1.61 -12.26 -10.36
N ASP A 9 0.94 -12.44 -11.50
CA ASP A 9 0.85 -11.43 -12.56
C ASP A 9 2.20 -10.81 -12.91
N ASP A 10 3.20 -11.66 -13.15
CA ASP A 10 4.60 -11.30 -13.43
C ASP A 10 5.32 -10.52 -12.31
N ARG A 11 4.76 -10.49 -11.09
CA ARG A 11 5.35 -9.84 -9.91
C ARG A 11 5.78 -10.85 -8.87
N LEU A 12 6.91 -10.57 -8.23
CA LEU A 12 7.37 -11.34 -7.07
C LEU A 12 6.62 -10.88 -5.83
N VAL A 13 5.92 -11.81 -5.19
CA VAL A 13 5.11 -11.56 -3.98
C VAL A 13 5.70 -12.34 -2.81
N ILE A 14 6.10 -11.62 -1.77
CA ILE A 14 6.46 -12.23 -0.48
C ILE A 14 5.16 -12.44 0.32
N ASP A 15 4.83 -13.69 0.62
CA ASP A 15 3.71 -14.02 1.51
C ASP A 15 4.12 -13.84 2.96
N LEU A 16 3.47 -12.90 3.66
CA LEU A 16 3.77 -12.58 5.06
C LEU A 16 3.10 -13.54 6.06
N ARG A 17 2.32 -14.53 5.58
CA ARG A 17 1.60 -15.54 6.39
C ARG A 17 0.60 -14.92 7.37
N GLU A 18 0.08 -13.76 7.01
CA GLU A 18 -0.95 -13.04 7.72
C GLU A 18 -2.14 -12.84 6.78
N THR A 19 -3.34 -12.80 7.33
CA THR A 19 -4.54 -12.41 6.59
C THR A 19 -5.17 -11.19 7.24
N ASP A 20 -5.83 -10.35 6.44
CA ASP A 20 -6.68 -9.28 6.98
C ASP A 20 -8.02 -9.82 7.50
N LYS A 21 -8.90 -8.89 7.90
CA LYS A 21 -10.24 -9.19 8.42
C LYS A 21 -11.16 -9.86 7.39
N ASP A 22 -10.88 -9.66 6.11
CA ASP A 22 -11.68 -10.17 4.99
C ASP A 22 -11.10 -11.49 4.44
N GLY A 23 -10.01 -11.99 5.05
CA GLY A 23 -9.35 -13.25 4.70
C GLY A 23 -8.37 -13.12 3.53
N LEU A 24 -8.02 -11.90 3.13
CA LEU A 24 -7.04 -11.65 2.08
C LEU A 24 -5.62 -11.84 2.63
N ILE A 25 -4.78 -12.51 1.86
CA ILE A 25 -3.38 -12.77 2.18
C ILE A 25 -2.62 -11.45 2.09
N LYS A 26 -1.89 -11.14 3.16
CA LYS A 26 -1.00 -10.00 3.23
C LYS A 26 0.29 -10.33 2.47
N GLY A 27 0.50 -9.66 1.34
CA GLY A 27 1.66 -9.88 0.46
C GLY A 27 2.47 -8.61 0.23
N TYR A 28 3.76 -8.77 -0.09
CA TYR A 28 4.65 -7.63 -0.33
C TYR A 28 5.43 -7.78 -1.63
N THR A 29 5.26 -6.80 -2.52
CA THR A 29 5.91 -6.70 -3.84
C THR A 29 6.99 -5.60 -3.88
N GLY A 30 7.30 -5.02 -2.72
CA GLY A 30 7.86 -3.67 -2.59
C GLY A 30 6.80 -2.61 -2.26
N LYS A 31 5.52 -3.01 -2.30
CA LYS A 31 4.35 -2.26 -1.85
C LYS A 31 3.46 -3.13 -0.96
N PRO A 32 2.71 -2.55 0.00
CA PRO A 32 1.76 -3.29 0.82
C PRO A 32 0.54 -3.67 -0.03
N GLU A 33 0.30 -4.98 -0.19
CA GLU A 33 -0.77 -5.50 -1.03
C GLU A 33 -1.54 -6.63 -0.32
N TYR A 34 -2.79 -6.81 -0.73
CA TYR A 34 -3.67 -7.89 -0.28
C TYR A 34 -4.11 -8.72 -1.47
N PHE A 35 -4.05 -10.04 -1.32
CA PHE A 35 -4.33 -10.98 -2.39
C PHE A 35 -5.42 -11.96 -1.97
N GLU A 36 -6.30 -12.32 -2.88
CA GLU A 36 -7.28 -13.38 -2.62
C GLU A 36 -6.55 -14.72 -2.39
N SER A 37 -6.91 -15.42 -1.31
CA SER A 37 -6.49 -16.79 -1.12
C SER A 37 -7.24 -17.70 -2.10
N ASN A 38 -6.55 -18.15 -3.14
CA ASN A 38 -7.09 -19.12 -4.08
C ASN A 38 -6.02 -20.16 -4.46
N ASP A 39 -6.45 -21.27 -5.06
CA ASP A 39 -5.54 -22.35 -5.46
C ASP A 39 -4.48 -21.86 -6.46
N ALA A 40 -4.74 -20.81 -7.24
CA ALA A 40 -3.77 -20.24 -8.18
C ALA A 40 -2.64 -19.48 -7.46
N PHE A 41 -2.93 -18.79 -6.36
CA PHE A 41 -1.94 -18.10 -5.52
C PHE A 41 -0.84 -19.09 -5.09
N TYR A 42 -1.24 -20.25 -4.56
CA TYR A 42 -0.30 -21.24 -4.02
C TYR A 42 0.37 -22.11 -5.08
N GLN A 43 -0.09 -22.10 -6.34
CA GLN A 43 0.52 -22.87 -7.43
C GLN A 43 1.80 -22.24 -8.00
N ASN A 44 2.03 -20.95 -7.77
CA ASN A 44 3.16 -20.22 -8.35
C ASN A 44 4.33 -20.00 -7.38
N LEU A 45 4.62 -20.98 -6.52
CA LEU A 45 5.76 -20.91 -5.60
C LEU A 45 7.08 -20.91 -6.38
N ILE A 46 7.85 -19.82 -6.28
CA ILE A 46 9.20 -19.73 -6.87
C ILE A 46 10.27 -20.12 -5.85
N GLY A 47 10.08 -19.79 -4.58
CA GLY A 47 11.08 -20.08 -3.55
C GLY A 47 10.79 -19.44 -2.20
N SER A 48 11.86 -19.03 -1.52
CA SER A 48 11.78 -18.41 -0.20
C SER A 48 12.78 -17.27 -0.05
N VAL A 49 12.48 -16.35 0.86
CA VAL A 49 13.33 -15.22 1.21
C VAL A 49 13.51 -15.15 2.72
N ASN A 50 14.71 -14.76 3.15
CA ASN A 50 14.98 -14.47 4.56
C ASN A 50 14.92 -12.97 4.78
N LEU A 51 14.01 -12.52 5.63
CA LEU A 51 13.87 -11.12 6.04
C LEU A 51 14.48 -10.91 7.43
N THR A 52 15.25 -9.85 7.60
CA THR A 52 15.72 -9.38 8.92
C THR A 52 14.60 -8.68 9.67
N ASP A 53 14.77 -8.48 10.97
CA ASP A 53 13.79 -7.76 11.80
C ASP A 53 13.64 -6.30 11.33
N GLU A 54 14.74 -5.67 10.89
CA GLU A 54 14.72 -4.33 10.29
C GLU A 54 13.89 -4.28 8.99
N GLN A 55 14.04 -5.28 8.13
CA GLN A 55 13.25 -5.38 6.90
C GLN A 55 11.76 -5.61 7.20
N LEU A 56 11.44 -6.41 8.23
CA LEU A 56 10.07 -6.62 8.66
C LEU A 56 9.45 -5.36 9.25
N ALA A 57 10.18 -4.63 10.11
CA ALA A 57 9.72 -3.36 10.66
C ALA A 57 9.41 -2.34 9.57
N LYS A 58 10.22 -2.30 8.49
CA LYS A 58 9.96 -1.46 7.33
C LYS A 58 8.67 -1.88 6.59
N ILE A 59 8.48 -3.19 6.35
CA ILE A 59 7.28 -3.70 5.69
C ILE A 59 6.03 -3.40 6.53
N GLU A 60 6.08 -3.60 7.84
CA GLU A 60 4.99 -3.24 8.76
C GLU A 60 4.66 -1.75 8.71
N LEU A 61 5.68 -0.89 8.61
CA LEU A 61 5.50 0.55 8.44
C LEU A 61 4.82 0.89 7.12
N ASP A 62 5.20 0.23 6.02
CA ASP A 62 4.55 0.39 4.72
C ASP A 62 3.07 -0.03 4.79
N PHE A 63 2.73 -1.13 5.47
CA PHE A 63 1.33 -1.54 5.68
C PHE A 63 0.53 -0.58 6.57
N HIS A 64 1.19 0.13 7.49
CA HIS A 64 0.52 1.11 8.33
C HIS A 64 0.23 2.41 7.59
N ASN A 65 1.18 2.87 6.78
CA ASN A 65 1.11 4.18 6.13
C ASN A 65 0.54 4.10 4.72
N GLY A 66 0.68 2.95 4.07
CA GLY A 66 0.32 2.68 2.69
C GLY A 66 -0.91 1.81 2.54
N GLY A 67 -1.17 1.39 1.32
CA GLY A 67 -2.32 0.61 0.92
C GLY A 67 -2.73 0.89 -0.52
N LEU A 68 -3.91 0.39 -0.89
CA LEU A 68 -4.54 0.65 -2.18
C LEU A 68 -4.93 2.13 -2.28
N CYS A 69 -4.60 2.79 -3.38
CA CYS A 69 -5.14 4.10 -3.72
C CYS A 69 -6.51 3.93 -4.38
N ASP A 70 -7.56 4.50 -3.79
CA ASP A 70 -8.93 4.38 -4.32
C ASP A 70 -9.15 5.17 -5.62
N TYR A 71 -8.21 6.03 -5.98
CA TYR A 71 -8.31 6.91 -7.15
C TYR A 71 -7.66 6.34 -8.41
N CYS A 72 -6.54 5.62 -8.27
CA CYS A 72 -5.87 4.98 -9.40
C CYS A 72 -5.92 3.45 -9.36
N GLY A 73 -6.35 2.85 -8.24
CA GLY A 73 -6.38 1.41 -8.06
C GLY A 73 -5.00 0.77 -7.85
N GLU A 74 -3.94 1.57 -7.68
CA GLU A 74 -2.59 1.06 -7.41
C GLU A 74 -2.23 1.14 -5.93
N SER A 75 -1.50 0.15 -5.43
CA SER A 75 -0.92 0.22 -4.10
C SER A 75 0.23 1.21 -4.02
N ALA A 76 0.40 1.81 -2.84
CA ALA A 76 1.50 2.72 -2.52
C ALA A 76 1.96 2.53 -1.07
N ASN A 77 3.23 2.85 -0.79
CA ASN A 77 3.82 2.76 0.57
C ASN A 77 3.33 3.87 1.51
N LYS A 78 2.72 4.90 0.95
CA LYS A 78 2.03 5.95 1.67
C LYS A 78 0.74 6.30 0.93
N VAL A 79 -0.35 6.31 1.67
CA VAL A 79 -1.62 6.88 1.25
C VAL A 79 -2.12 7.82 2.35
N ARG A 80 -3.01 8.73 2.00
CA ARG A 80 -3.73 9.54 2.99
C ARG A 80 -5.20 9.68 2.58
N PRO A 81 -6.11 9.94 3.53
CA PRO A 81 -7.52 10.19 3.21
C PRO A 81 -7.68 11.33 2.22
N SER A 82 -8.69 11.22 1.38
CA SER A 82 -9.14 12.25 0.46
C SER A 82 -9.30 13.59 1.16
N PRO A 83 -8.94 14.71 0.50
CA PRO A 83 -9.15 16.05 1.05
C PRO A 83 -10.64 16.46 1.05
N PHE A 84 -11.51 15.69 0.39
CA PHE A 84 -12.90 16.07 0.15
C PHE A 84 -13.85 15.58 1.24
N MET A 85 -14.69 16.49 1.75
CA MET A 85 -15.64 16.15 2.80
C MET A 85 -16.65 15.11 2.31
N GLY A 86 -16.74 14.00 3.04
CA GLY A 86 -17.65 12.89 2.73
C GLY A 86 -17.07 11.83 1.79
N ASP A 87 -15.89 12.06 1.23
CA ASP A 87 -15.14 11.03 0.53
C ASP A 87 -14.29 10.23 1.55
N THR A 88 -14.50 8.92 1.58
CA THR A 88 -13.75 8.00 2.43
C THR A 88 -12.57 7.35 1.70
N GLY A 89 -12.32 7.74 0.45
CA GLY A 89 -11.23 7.24 -0.35
C GLY A 89 -9.86 7.66 0.18
N SER A 90 -8.86 6.89 -0.18
CA SER A 90 -7.46 7.10 0.10
C SER A 90 -6.70 7.40 -1.19
N MET A 91 -5.69 8.27 -1.10
CA MET A 91 -4.95 8.77 -2.25
C MET A 91 -3.46 8.51 -2.06
N CYS A 92 -2.80 8.04 -3.12
CA CYS A 92 -1.35 8.08 -3.23
C CYS A 92 -0.88 9.51 -3.56
N LYS A 93 0.43 9.74 -3.49
CA LYS A 93 1.05 11.04 -3.77
C LYS A 93 0.69 11.60 -5.14
N GLU A 94 0.76 10.76 -6.18
CA GLU A 94 0.52 11.20 -7.56
C GLU A 94 -0.93 11.69 -7.74
N CYS A 95 -1.90 10.94 -7.22
CA CYS A 95 -3.31 11.35 -7.24
C CYS A 95 -3.54 12.62 -6.40
N TRP A 96 -2.89 12.74 -5.24
CA TRP A 96 -2.98 13.93 -4.40
C TRP A 96 -2.43 15.17 -5.11
N ASP A 97 -1.25 15.06 -5.71
CA ASP A 97 -0.58 16.18 -6.39
C ASP A 97 -1.38 16.63 -7.61
N ALA A 98 -1.94 15.70 -8.39
CA ALA A 98 -2.84 16.01 -9.50
C ALA A 98 -4.12 16.73 -8.99
N THR A 99 -4.75 16.17 -7.95
CA THR A 99 -5.95 16.76 -7.34
C THR A 99 -5.69 18.17 -6.83
N ARG A 100 -4.54 18.40 -6.18
CA ARG A 100 -4.13 19.71 -5.68
C ARG A 100 -4.00 20.73 -6.80
N GLN A 101 -3.40 20.35 -7.93
CA GLN A 101 -3.25 21.23 -9.10
C GLN A 101 -4.61 21.58 -9.70
N GLU A 102 -5.49 20.59 -9.89
CA GLU A 102 -6.82 20.79 -10.46
C GLU A 102 -7.70 21.69 -9.57
N TYR A 103 -7.65 21.49 -8.26
CA TYR A 103 -8.43 22.26 -7.31
C TYR A 103 -7.97 23.71 -7.22
N ALA A 104 -6.65 23.94 -7.18
CA ALA A 104 -6.09 25.28 -7.21
C ALA A 104 -6.48 26.03 -8.50
N ALA A 105 -6.47 25.34 -9.65
CA ALA A 105 -6.86 25.93 -10.93
C ALA A 105 -8.36 26.24 -11.03
N SER A 106 -9.21 25.45 -10.38
CA SER A 106 -10.67 25.54 -10.51
C SER A 106 -11.33 26.43 -9.46
N HIS A 107 -10.80 26.44 -8.24
CA HIS A 107 -11.44 27.05 -7.07
C HIS A 107 -10.59 28.11 -6.37
N ASP A 108 -9.34 28.34 -6.78
CA ASP A 108 -8.35 29.18 -6.06
C ASP A 108 -8.15 28.71 -4.60
N GLU A 109 -8.44 27.43 -4.35
CA GLU A 109 -8.31 26.77 -3.05
C GLU A 109 -7.11 25.82 -3.07
N HIS A 110 -6.28 25.90 -2.03
CA HIS A 110 -5.10 25.06 -1.88
C HIS A 110 -5.33 24.00 -0.81
N ILE A 111 -5.41 22.74 -1.23
CA ILE A 111 -5.20 21.62 -0.32
C ILE A 111 -3.70 21.52 0.02
N GLY A 112 -3.37 21.10 1.25
CA GLY A 112 -1.99 21.03 1.74
C GLY A 112 -1.09 20.06 0.95
N GLU A 113 0.21 20.01 1.29
CA GLU A 113 1.13 19.05 0.67
C GLU A 113 0.79 17.62 1.11
N PHE A 114 1.12 16.65 0.26
CA PHE A 114 0.87 15.24 0.55
C PHE A 114 1.59 14.84 1.85
N GLU A 115 2.83 15.32 2.00
CA GLU A 115 3.79 14.98 3.05
C GLU A 115 3.37 15.43 4.45
N ASP A 116 2.47 16.40 4.55
CA ASP A 116 2.05 17.00 5.83
C ASP A 116 1.02 16.14 6.59
N TYR A 117 0.80 14.89 6.20
CA TYR A 117 -0.18 14.02 6.87
C TYR A 117 0.35 13.53 8.23
N PRO A 118 -0.23 13.98 9.36
CA PRO A 118 0.38 13.82 10.69
C PRO A 118 0.18 12.42 11.30
N HIS A 119 -0.62 11.56 10.66
CA HIS A 119 -0.97 10.24 11.20
C HIS A 119 -0.11 9.10 10.65
N TRP A 120 0.83 9.39 9.75
CA TRP A 120 1.83 8.39 9.40
C TRP A 120 2.74 8.10 10.59
N LYS A 121 3.07 6.82 10.75
CA LYS A 121 4.15 6.42 11.64
C LYS A 121 5.49 6.73 10.98
N GLU A 122 6.45 7.11 11.80
CA GLU A 122 7.85 7.20 11.40
C GLU A 122 8.60 5.94 11.85
N GLN A 123 9.74 5.68 11.21
CA GLN A 123 10.61 4.59 11.61
C GLN A 123 11.22 4.93 12.97
N ALA A 124 11.00 4.08 13.98
CA ALA A 124 11.51 4.25 15.34
C ALA A 124 13.01 3.99 15.44
#